data_AF-A0A5J6L1V3-F1
#
_entry.id   AF-A0A5J6L1V3-F1
#
_cell.length_a   1.000
_cell.length_b   1.000
_cell.length_c   1.000
_cell.angle_alpha   90.00
_cell.angle_beta   90.00
_cell.angle_gamma   90.00
#
_symmetry.space_group_name_H-M   'P 1'
#
loop_
_entity.id
_entity.type
_entity.pdbx_description
1 polymer ?
#
loop_
_entity_poly.entity_id
_entity_poly.type
_entity_poly.pdbx_seq_one_letter_code
_entity_poly.pdbx_strand_id
1 'polypeptide(L)'
;MRPGPVLAQSAPLLPDPDDARDLLRRELEDPVYDAAEPTLLDRAAKVVGDFFAQLLDPDLSGAWGPAAAVVATVVVVAVLGAALLIRGRPRSSARSRRTGTELFGADERRSAAMLRADAAAAAARGDWDAAIALRFRALARGLAERAIVEPSPGTTAQAFARAAAVAFPASAPELARAATTFDDVRYLRRPGTRELYQESARLDDALVRTRPAAAEVVR
;
A
#
# COMPACT_ATOMS: atom_id res chain seq x y z
N MET A 1 25.88 33.46 79.47
CA MET A 1 24.64 34.24 79.69
C MET A 1 24.24 34.84 78.34
N ARG A 2 22.97 34.64 77.97
CA ARG A 2 22.23 34.97 76.73
C ARG A 2 22.26 33.94 75.57
N PRO A 3 21.08 33.45 75.12
CA PRO A 3 20.91 32.29 74.24
C PRO A 3 20.45 32.63 72.80
N GLY A 4 20.52 31.63 71.90
CA GLY A 4 19.64 31.53 70.73
C GLY A 4 20.35 31.09 69.42
N PRO A 5 19.65 30.44 68.47
CA PRO A 5 18.48 29.58 68.59
C PRO A 5 18.78 28.13 68.15
N VAL A 6 18.09 27.19 68.79
CA VAL A 6 17.96 25.80 68.35
C VAL A 6 17.04 25.81 67.14
N LEU A 7 17.53 25.41 65.97
CA LEU A 7 16.67 25.15 64.82
C LEU A 7 15.83 23.92 65.14
N ALA A 8 14.56 24.18 65.43
CA ALA A 8 13.54 23.18 65.67
C ALA A 8 13.44 22.24 64.46
N GLN A 9 13.77 20.96 64.66
CA GLN A 9 13.20 19.88 63.89
C GLN A 9 12.00 19.33 64.67
N SER A 10 10.81 19.74 64.22
CA SER A 10 9.54 19.07 64.50
C SER A 10 8.90 18.82 63.13
N ALA A 11 8.78 17.55 62.75
CA ALA A 11 8.09 17.03 61.56
C ALA A 11 6.57 17.38 61.56
N PRO A 12 5.75 16.96 60.58
CA PRO A 12 5.89 16.82 59.12
C PRO A 12 4.80 17.63 58.37
N LEU A 13 5.06 18.24 57.23
CA LEU A 13 3.98 18.82 56.40
C LEU A 13 3.59 17.83 55.30
N LEU A 14 2.87 16.78 55.69
CA LEU A 14 1.87 16.18 54.80
C LEU A 14 0.81 17.26 54.53
N PRO A 15 0.44 17.54 53.27
CA PRO A 15 -0.58 18.55 52.99
C PRO A 15 -1.91 18.13 53.62
N ASP A 16 -2.64 19.14 54.10
CA ASP A 16 -3.96 19.00 54.72
C ASP A 16 -4.91 18.25 53.74
N PRO A 17 -5.64 17.20 54.17
CA PRO A 17 -6.51 16.41 53.29
C PRO A 17 -7.57 17.20 52.52
N ASP A 18 -7.87 18.43 52.91
CA ASP A 18 -8.79 19.30 52.17
C ASP A 18 -8.12 20.02 50.98
N ASP A 19 -6.81 20.33 51.04
CA ASP A 19 -6.05 20.90 49.91
C ASP A 19 -5.91 19.91 48.74
N ALA A 20 -5.86 18.60 49.06
CA ALA A 20 -5.80 17.55 48.06
C ALA A 20 -7.11 17.42 47.24
N ARG A 21 -8.27 17.73 47.85
CA ARG A 21 -9.58 17.67 47.17
C ARG A 21 -9.77 18.82 46.20
N ASP A 22 -9.32 20.02 46.56
CA ASP A 22 -9.42 21.19 45.69
C ASP A 22 -8.36 21.18 44.58
N LEU A 23 -7.24 20.48 44.77
CA LEU A 23 -6.31 20.13 43.70
C LEU A 23 -6.88 19.07 42.76
N LEU A 24 -7.53 18.01 43.28
CA LEU A 24 -8.19 16.99 42.46
C LEU A 24 -9.36 17.54 41.65
N ARG A 25 -10.14 18.46 42.22
CA ARG A 25 -11.29 19.08 41.54
C ARG A 25 -10.82 19.98 40.40
N ARG A 26 -9.72 20.71 40.57
CA ARG A 26 -9.11 21.53 39.50
C ARG A 26 -8.52 20.71 38.36
N GLU A 27 -7.95 19.53 38.66
CA GLU A 27 -7.43 18.61 37.63
C GLU A 27 -8.57 17.91 36.86
N LEU A 28 -9.69 17.60 37.51
CA LEU A 28 -10.89 17.00 36.87
C LEU A 28 -11.70 18.00 36.05
N GLU A 29 -11.46 19.31 36.23
CA GLU A 29 -12.03 20.38 35.42
C GLU A 29 -11.14 20.76 34.24
N ASP A 30 -9.97 20.10 34.05
CA ASP A 30 -9.06 20.36 32.93
C ASP A 30 -9.69 19.84 31.61
N PRO A 31 -10.13 20.72 30.71
CA PRO A 31 -10.94 20.37 29.54
C PRO A 31 -10.06 19.83 28.39
N VAL A 32 -9.02 19.08 28.71
CA VAL A 32 -8.14 18.43 27.71
C VAL A 32 -8.82 17.24 27.05
N TYR A 33 -9.99 16.81 27.55
CA TYR A 33 -10.80 15.75 26.94
C TYR A 33 -12.14 16.20 26.33
N ASP A 34 -12.49 17.49 26.38
CA ASP A 34 -13.76 18.01 25.87
C ASP A 34 -13.58 18.86 24.60
N ALA A 35 -13.08 18.24 23.52
CA ALA A 35 -13.35 18.63 22.13
C ALA A 35 -12.55 17.76 21.14
N ALA A 36 -12.80 16.45 21.11
CA ALA A 36 -12.56 15.72 19.88
C ALA A 36 -13.74 16.04 18.94
N GLU A 37 -13.58 17.02 18.05
CA GLU A 37 -14.48 17.14 16.91
C GLU A 37 -14.59 15.75 16.26
N PRO A 38 -15.81 15.22 16.03
CA PRO A 38 -15.96 13.88 15.50
C PRO A 38 -15.18 13.78 14.21
N THR A 39 -14.23 12.84 14.18
CA THR A 39 -13.38 12.67 13.01
C THR A 39 -14.25 12.30 11.80
N LEU A 40 -13.74 12.51 10.59
CA LEU A 40 -14.44 12.07 9.38
C LEU A 40 -14.75 10.55 9.41
N LEU A 41 -13.92 9.78 10.13
CA LEU A 41 -14.13 8.37 10.40
C LEU A 41 -15.28 8.12 11.38
N ASP A 42 -15.41 8.90 12.45
CA ASP A 42 -16.52 8.75 13.41
C ASP A 42 -17.87 9.08 12.78
N ARG A 43 -17.94 10.11 11.93
CA ARG A 43 -19.17 10.40 11.17
C ARG A 43 -19.52 9.28 10.21
N ALA A 44 -18.52 8.73 9.51
CA ALA A 44 -18.74 7.60 8.61
C ALA A 44 -19.20 6.35 9.38
N ALA A 45 -18.58 6.05 10.53
CA ALA A 45 -18.94 4.93 11.40
C ALA A 45 -20.38 5.07 11.93
N LYS A 46 -20.79 6.29 12.29
CA LYS A 46 -22.16 6.58 12.73
C LYS A 46 -23.18 6.35 11.61
N VAL A 47 -22.93 6.87 10.41
CA VAL A 47 -23.81 6.66 9.25
C VAL A 47 -23.96 5.16 8.92
N VAL A 48 -22.87 4.40 9.02
CA VAL A 48 -22.88 2.94 8.80
C VAL A 48 -23.64 2.22 9.91
N GLY A 49 -23.43 2.60 11.18
CA GLY A 49 -24.14 2.01 12.32
C GLY A 49 -25.64 2.24 12.27
N ASP A 50 -26.07 3.47 11.95
CA ASP A 50 -27.48 3.84 11.83
C ASP A 50 -28.17 3.04 10.69
N PHE A 51 -27.46 2.81 9.58
CA PHE A 51 -27.95 1.96 8.48
C PHE A 51 -28.16 0.51 8.92
N PHE A 52 -27.23 -0.07 9.70
CA PHE A 52 -27.39 -1.44 10.21
C PHE A 52 -28.52 -1.53 11.23
N ALA A 53 -28.64 -0.55 12.14
CA ALA A 53 -29.72 -0.51 13.12
C ALA A 53 -31.10 -0.50 12.45
N GLN A 54 -31.24 0.28 11.38
CA GLN A 54 -32.47 0.37 10.60
C GLN A 54 -32.77 -0.90 9.77
N LEU A 55 -31.76 -1.68 9.42
CA LEU A 55 -31.90 -2.94 8.70
C LEU A 55 -32.29 -4.11 9.62
N LEU A 56 -31.88 -4.04 10.89
CA LEU A 56 -32.21 -5.05 11.91
C LEU A 56 -33.54 -4.76 12.63
N ASP A 57 -34.20 -3.65 12.30
CA ASP A 57 -35.48 -3.26 12.87
C ASP A 57 -36.58 -4.25 12.44
N PRO A 58 -37.21 -4.99 13.37
CA PRO A 58 -38.13 -6.08 13.07
C PRO A 58 -39.50 -5.64 12.52
N ASP A 59 -39.78 -4.33 12.41
CA ASP A 59 -41.08 -3.81 11.97
C ASP A 59 -41.26 -3.75 10.43
N LEU A 60 -40.43 -4.47 9.67
CA LEU A 60 -40.46 -4.51 8.20
C LEU A 60 -41.61 -5.36 7.60
N SER A 61 -42.82 -5.28 8.17
CA SER A 61 -43.97 -6.09 7.73
C SER A 61 -44.95 -5.40 6.75
N GLY A 62 -44.65 -4.18 6.26
CA GLY A 62 -45.55 -3.51 5.32
C GLY A 62 -44.88 -2.55 4.34
N ALA A 63 -44.95 -2.88 3.04
CA ALA A 63 -44.66 -2.05 1.85
C ALA A 63 -43.23 -2.00 1.26
N TRP A 64 -42.26 -2.78 1.74
CA TRP A 64 -40.83 -2.61 1.34
C TRP A 64 -40.22 -3.78 0.55
N GLY A 65 -41.03 -4.69 -0.02
CA GLY A 65 -40.55 -5.75 -0.90
C GLY A 65 -39.65 -5.28 -2.06
N PRO A 66 -40.02 -4.22 -2.82
CA PRO A 66 -39.14 -3.68 -3.84
C PRO A 66 -38.00 -2.81 -3.28
N ALA A 67 -38.20 -2.15 -2.13
CA ALA A 67 -37.19 -1.29 -1.52
C ALA A 67 -36.01 -2.10 -0.95
N ALA A 68 -36.27 -3.24 -0.31
CA ALA A 68 -35.23 -4.16 0.15
C ALA A 68 -34.41 -4.74 -1.03
N ALA A 69 -35.07 -5.03 -2.16
CA ALA A 69 -34.39 -5.48 -3.38
C ALA A 69 -33.52 -4.39 -4.01
N VAL A 70 -33.97 -3.12 -3.99
CA VAL A 70 -33.16 -1.97 -4.43
C VAL A 70 -31.94 -1.78 -3.53
N VAL A 71 -32.12 -1.85 -2.21
CA VAL A 71 -30.99 -1.74 -1.25
C VAL A 71 -30.00 -2.89 -1.45
N ALA A 72 -30.46 -4.14 -1.55
CA ALA A 72 -29.60 -5.28 -1.83
C ALA A 72 -28.82 -5.11 -3.16
N THR A 73 -29.49 -4.60 -4.20
CA THR A 73 -28.86 -4.31 -5.49
C THR A 73 -27.82 -3.20 -5.38
N VAL A 74 -28.12 -2.11 -4.67
CA VAL A 74 -27.16 -1.02 -4.42
C VAL A 74 -25.97 -1.52 -3.62
N VAL A 75 -26.17 -2.38 -2.61
CA VAL A 75 -25.08 -3.01 -1.85
C VAL A 75 -24.24 -3.90 -2.73
N VAL A 76 -24.83 -4.75 -3.58
CA VAL A 76 -24.09 -5.59 -4.52
C VAL A 76 -23.31 -4.75 -5.53
N VAL A 77 -23.91 -3.69 -6.09
CA VAL A 77 -23.23 -2.75 -7.00
C VAL A 77 -22.13 -1.97 -6.27
N ALA A 78 -22.33 -1.59 -5.01
CA ALA A 78 -21.33 -0.91 -4.21
C ALA A 78 -20.19 -1.84 -3.84
N VAL A 79 -20.46 -3.12 -3.54
CA VAL A 79 -19.44 -4.15 -3.28
C VAL A 79 -18.69 -4.51 -4.54
N LEU A 80 -19.37 -4.68 -5.68
CA LEU A 80 -18.74 -4.91 -6.98
C LEU A 80 -17.94 -3.68 -7.41
N GLY A 81 -18.51 -2.48 -7.26
CA GLY A 81 -17.85 -1.21 -7.52
C GLY A 81 -16.64 -1.01 -6.61
N ALA A 82 -16.74 -1.30 -5.32
CA ALA A 82 -15.64 -1.27 -4.37
C ALA A 82 -14.59 -2.34 -4.71
N ALA A 83 -14.98 -3.56 -5.07
CA ALA A 83 -14.06 -4.61 -5.48
C ALA A 83 -13.35 -4.25 -6.79
N LEU A 84 -14.05 -3.64 -7.75
CA LEU A 84 -13.48 -3.11 -8.99
C LEU A 84 -12.63 -1.86 -8.74
N LEU A 85 -12.95 -1.01 -7.77
CA LEU A 85 -12.10 0.12 -7.36
C LEU A 85 -10.89 -0.37 -6.56
N ILE A 86 -11.01 -1.41 -5.75
CA ILE A 86 -9.91 -2.04 -5.00
C ILE A 86 -8.97 -2.76 -5.97
N ARG A 87 -9.52 -3.41 -7.00
CA ARG A 87 -8.77 -4.22 -7.97
C ARG A 87 -8.33 -3.44 -9.21
N GLY A 88 -9.01 -2.34 -9.53
CA GLY A 88 -8.81 -1.48 -10.68
C GLY A 88 -8.30 -0.08 -10.36
N ARG A 89 -8.26 0.35 -9.09
CA ARG A 89 -7.38 1.46 -8.72
C ARG A 89 -5.95 0.94 -8.69
N PRO A 90 -5.01 1.56 -9.41
CA PRO A 90 -3.64 1.47 -8.98
C PRO A 90 -3.64 2.02 -7.55
N ARG A 91 -3.31 1.19 -6.55
CA ARG A 91 -3.05 1.65 -5.18
C ARG A 91 -1.76 2.48 -5.14
N SER A 92 -1.60 3.41 -6.07
CA SER A 92 -0.49 4.35 -6.12
C SER A 92 -0.82 5.53 -5.21
N SER A 93 0.04 5.68 -4.20
CA SER A 93 0.69 6.94 -3.83
C SER A 93 0.76 7.21 -2.33
N ALA A 94 -0.02 6.57 -1.44
CA ALA A 94 0.12 6.85 0.00
C ALA A 94 1.21 6.00 0.68
N ARG A 95 1.31 4.71 0.34
CA ARG A 95 2.32 3.80 0.94
C ARG A 95 3.62 3.73 0.14
N SER A 96 3.55 3.86 -1.20
CA SER A 96 4.74 3.94 -2.06
C SER A 96 5.56 5.24 -1.89
N ARG A 97 5.04 6.26 -1.19
CA ARG A 97 5.79 7.48 -0.87
C ARG A 97 6.82 7.28 0.26
N ARG A 98 6.77 6.17 1.01
CA ARG A 98 7.66 5.94 2.16
C ARG A 98 8.77 4.90 1.96
N THR A 99 8.73 4.12 0.89
CA THR A 99 9.77 3.12 0.61
C THR A 99 9.97 3.00 -0.90
N GLY A 100 10.99 3.68 -1.42
CA GLY A 100 11.54 3.34 -2.73
C GLY A 100 12.08 1.92 -2.65
N THR A 101 11.42 0.97 -3.31
CA THR A 101 11.95 -0.37 -3.44
C THR A 101 13.10 -0.28 -4.44
N GLU A 102 14.31 -0.58 -4.00
CA GLU A 102 15.46 -0.66 -4.90
C GLU A 102 15.19 -1.74 -5.96
N LEU A 103 15.16 -1.34 -7.23
CA LEU A 103 14.96 -2.25 -8.36
C LEU A 103 16.27 -2.34 -9.17
N PHE A 104 17.05 -3.38 -8.86
CA PHE A 104 18.29 -3.71 -9.55
C PHE A 104 19.30 -2.55 -9.56
N GLY A 105 19.67 -2.08 -8.36
CA GLY A 105 20.71 -1.05 -8.17
C GLY A 105 20.26 0.38 -8.46
N ALA A 106 18.95 0.66 -8.47
CA ALA A 106 18.39 1.99 -8.60
C ALA A 106 17.24 2.19 -7.60
N ASP A 107 17.25 3.31 -6.87
CA ASP A 107 16.07 3.78 -6.13
C ASP A 107 14.99 4.14 -7.16
N GLU A 108 14.05 3.22 -7.37
CA GLU A 108 13.10 3.30 -8.46
C GLU A 108 11.71 3.67 -7.92
N ARG A 109 11.42 4.98 -7.96
CA ARG A 109 10.18 5.56 -7.44
C ARG A 109 9.08 5.69 -8.51
N ARG A 110 9.42 5.49 -9.79
CA ARG A 110 8.48 5.62 -10.90
C ARG A 110 7.52 4.43 -10.92
N SER A 111 6.30 4.69 -11.43
CA SER A 111 5.34 3.61 -11.68
C SER A 111 5.78 2.74 -12.85
N ALA A 112 5.24 1.53 -12.95
CA ALA A 112 5.48 0.67 -14.10
C ALA A 112 5.09 1.35 -15.43
N ALA A 113 4.00 2.12 -15.45
CA ALA A 113 3.55 2.85 -16.64
C ALA A 113 4.56 3.94 -17.07
N MET A 114 5.10 4.70 -16.11
CA MET A 114 6.13 5.70 -16.39
C MET A 114 7.41 5.05 -16.94
N LEU A 115 7.84 3.93 -16.34
CA LEU A 115 9.01 3.20 -16.82
C LEU A 115 8.82 2.64 -18.24
N ARG A 116 7.62 2.18 -18.60
CA ARG A 116 7.30 1.78 -19.98
C ARG A 116 7.36 2.96 -20.95
N ALA A 117 6.86 4.12 -20.55
CA ALA A 117 6.91 5.33 -21.37
C ALA A 117 8.36 5.80 -21.59
N ASP A 118 9.17 5.82 -20.54
CA ASP A 118 10.60 6.16 -20.63
C ASP A 118 11.36 5.16 -21.51
N ALA A 119 11.06 3.86 -21.38
CA ALA A 119 11.62 2.81 -22.21
C ALA A 119 11.27 3.01 -23.70
N ALA A 120 10.02 3.36 -24.01
CA ALA A 120 9.59 3.65 -25.38
C ALA A 120 10.26 4.91 -25.95
N ALA A 121 10.44 5.95 -25.12
CA ALA A 121 11.16 7.16 -25.50
C ALA A 121 12.64 6.90 -25.78
N ALA A 122 13.30 6.05 -24.99
CA ALA A 122 14.67 5.61 -25.24
C ALA A 122 14.79 4.82 -26.56
N ALA A 123 13.89 3.86 -26.77
CA ALA A 123 13.81 3.09 -28.01
C ALA A 123 13.59 3.97 -29.26
N ALA A 124 12.76 5.00 -29.15
CA ALA A 124 12.52 5.96 -30.25
C ALA A 124 13.78 6.75 -30.64
N ARG A 125 14.70 6.97 -29.69
CA ARG A 125 16.01 7.60 -29.96
C ARG A 125 17.10 6.61 -30.39
N GLY A 126 16.78 5.31 -30.47
CA GLY A 126 17.76 4.26 -30.76
C GLY A 126 18.66 3.89 -29.58
N ASP A 127 18.34 4.35 -28.37
CA ASP A 127 19.04 4.01 -27.14
C ASP A 127 18.50 2.69 -26.58
N TRP A 128 18.91 1.60 -27.22
CA TRP A 128 18.41 0.25 -26.92
C TRP A 128 18.81 -0.23 -25.53
N ASP A 129 20.00 0.15 -25.06
CA ASP A 129 20.52 -0.22 -23.75
C ASP A 129 19.61 0.32 -22.63
N ALA A 130 19.33 1.63 -22.68
CA ALA A 130 18.43 2.26 -21.74
C ALA A 130 17.00 1.71 -21.89
N ALA A 131 16.53 1.50 -23.12
CA ALA A 131 15.19 0.98 -23.38
C ALA A 131 14.97 -0.41 -22.76
N ILE A 132 15.91 -1.33 -22.93
CA ILE A 132 15.88 -2.68 -22.34
C ILE A 132 15.90 -2.58 -20.81
N ALA A 133 16.83 -1.81 -20.27
CA ALA A 133 16.99 -1.69 -18.81
C ALA A 133 15.75 -1.07 -18.14
N LEU A 134 15.14 -0.06 -18.76
CA LEU A 134 13.90 0.55 -18.29
C LEU A 134 12.71 -0.40 -18.44
N ARG A 135 12.63 -1.16 -19.54
CA ARG A 135 11.53 -2.11 -19.77
C ARG A 135 11.55 -3.26 -18.76
N PHE A 136 12.72 -3.80 -18.43
CA PHE A 136 12.83 -4.83 -17.40
C PHE A 136 12.48 -4.31 -16.01
N ARG A 137 12.89 -3.07 -15.65
CA ARG A 137 12.44 -2.41 -14.41
C ARG A 137 10.93 -2.19 -14.40
N ALA A 138 10.34 -1.83 -15.55
CA ALA A 138 8.90 -1.67 -15.68
C ALA A 138 8.14 -2.99 -15.46
N LEU A 139 8.65 -4.10 -16.00
CA LEU A 139 8.14 -5.44 -15.75
C LEU A 139 8.19 -5.76 -14.26
N ALA A 140 9.34 -5.57 -13.62
CA ALA A 140 9.50 -5.86 -12.20
C ALA A 140 8.58 -5.01 -11.31
N ARG A 141 8.54 -3.70 -11.58
CA ARG A 141 7.63 -2.77 -10.91
C ARG A 141 6.17 -3.15 -11.14
N GLY A 142 5.80 -3.59 -12.35
CA GLY A 142 4.45 -3.99 -12.68
C GLY A 142 3.98 -5.23 -11.93
N LEU A 143 4.86 -6.22 -11.73
CA LEU A 143 4.55 -7.40 -10.91
C LEU A 143 4.48 -7.06 -9.42
N ALA A 144 5.32 -6.13 -8.94
CA ALA A 144 5.25 -5.63 -7.56
C ALA A 144 3.98 -4.81 -7.29
N GLU A 145 3.61 -3.91 -8.20
CA GLU A 145 2.38 -3.11 -8.10
C GLU A 145 1.11 -3.98 -8.10
N ARG A 146 1.17 -5.16 -8.73
CA ARG A 146 0.10 -6.16 -8.73
C ARG A 146 0.18 -7.15 -7.56
N ALA A 147 1.14 -6.98 -6.64
CA ALA A 147 1.40 -7.87 -5.51
C ALA A 147 1.64 -9.34 -5.91
N ILE A 148 2.25 -9.57 -7.08
CA ILE A 148 2.56 -10.92 -7.60
C ILE A 148 3.97 -11.35 -7.17
N VAL A 149 4.93 -10.43 -7.29
CA VAL A 149 6.31 -10.64 -6.85
C VAL A 149 6.75 -9.39 -6.11
N GLU A 150 7.16 -9.52 -4.86
CA GLU A 150 7.69 -8.42 -4.05
C GLU A 150 9.22 -8.55 -3.96
N PRO A 151 9.99 -7.79 -4.76
CA PRO A 151 11.43 -7.82 -4.69
C PRO A 151 11.93 -7.19 -3.38
N SER A 152 12.78 -7.90 -2.65
CA SER A 152 13.49 -7.34 -1.50
C SER A 152 14.74 -6.56 -1.95
N PRO A 153 15.25 -5.63 -1.12
CA PRO A 153 16.53 -4.95 -1.39
C PRO A 153 17.64 -5.95 -1.74
N GLY A 154 18.44 -5.64 -2.76
CA GLY A 154 19.50 -6.54 -3.25
C GLY A 154 19.02 -7.72 -4.12
N THR A 155 17.73 -7.84 -4.43
CA THR A 155 17.23 -8.86 -5.37
C THR A 155 17.86 -8.67 -6.75
N THR A 156 18.48 -9.72 -7.29
CA THR A 156 19.05 -9.72 -8.64
C THR A 156 17.98 -9.96 -9.71
N ALA A 157 18.24 -9.56 -10.96
CA ALA A 157 17.34 -9.79 -12.09
C ALA A 157 17.00 -11.28 -12.25
N GLN A 158 18.01 -12.14 -12.09
CA GLN A 158 17.85 -13.60 -12.14
C GLN A 158 16.97 -14.14 -11.01
N ALA A 159 17.18 -13.67 -9.77
CA ALA A 159 16.36 -14.09 -8.64
C ALA A 159 14.90 -13.64 -8.81
N PHE A 160 14.70 -12.41 -9.30
CA PHE A 160 13.38 -11.89 -9.62
C PHE A 160 12.69 -12.72 -10.71
N ALA A 161 13.39 -13.04 -11.81
CA ALA A 161 12.83 -13.84 -12.90
C ALA A 161 12.43 -15.25 -12.44
N ARG A 162 13.21 -15.89 -11.57
CA ARG A 162 12.84 -17.18 -10.97
C ARG A 162 11.59 -17.08 -10.11
N ALA A 163 11.46 -16.03 -9.30
CA ALA A 163 10.26 -15.80 -8.49
C ALA A 163 9.03 -15.54 -9.39
N ALA A 164 9.18 -14.73 -10.43
CA ALA A 164 8.12 -14.48 -11.41
C ALA A 164 7.72 -15.75 -12.17
N ALA A 165 8.66 -16.64 -12.48
CA ALA A 165 8.38 -17.91 -13.16
C ALA A 165 7.48 -18.85 -12.35
N VAL A 166 7.48 -18.76 -11.01
CA VAL A 166 6.54 -19.50 -10.16
C VAL A 166 5.10 -19.04 -10.43
N ALA A 167 4.88 -17.73 -10.58
CA ALA A 167 3.57 -17.17 -10.89
C ALA A 167 3.18 -17.33 -12.37
N PHE A 168 4.15 -17.39 -13.28
CA PHE A 168 3.95 -17.51 -14.72
C PHE A 168 4.81 -18.65 -15.33
N PRO A 169 4.47 -19.92 -15.07
CA PRO A 169 5.31 -21.05 -15.52
C PRO A 169 5.48 -21.11 -17.04
N ALA A 170 4.43 -20.77 -17.78
CA ALA A 170 4.45 -20.74 -19.25
C ALA A 170 5.37 -19.66 -19.84
N SER A 171 5.80 -18.67 -19.04
CA SER A 171 6.71 -17.60 -19.46
C SER A 171 8.09 -17.71 -18.78
N ALA A 172 8.38 -18.84 -18.12
CA ALA A 172 9.64 -19.03 -17.41
C ALA A 172 10.88 -18.92 -18.33
N PRO A 173 10.90 -19.50 -19.55
CA PRO A 173 12.03 -19.34 -20.46
C PRO A 173 12.24 -17.87 -20.89
N GLU A 174 11.15 -17.16 -21.17
CA GLU A 174 11.19 -15.75 -21.57
C GLU A 174 11.65 -14.85 -20.42
N LEU A 175 11.18 -15.10 -19.19
CA LEU A 175 11.62 -14.40 -17.99
C LEU A 175 13.12 -14.57 -17.73
N ALA A 176 13.63 -15.79 -17.89
CA ALA A 176 15.06 -16.08 -17.75
C ALA A 176 15.88 -15.35 -18.83
N ARG A 177 15.44 -15.40 -20.10
CA ARG A 177 16.08 -14.65 -21.18
C ARG A 177 16.09 -13.14 -20.91
N ALA A 178 14.96 -12.56 -20.49
CA ALA A 178 14.86 -11.14 -20.20
C ALA A 178 15.78 -10.69 -19.06
N ALA A 179 15.92 -11.51 -18.00
CA ALA A 179 16.88 -11.23 -16.94
C ALA A 179 18.33 -11.28 -17.44
N THR A 180 18.68 -12.26 -18.26
CA THR A 180 20.01 -12.35 -18.88
C THR A 180 20.28 -11.16 -19.79
N THR A 181 19.33 -10.77 -20.64
CA THR A 181 19.46 -9.59 -21.50
C THR A 181 19.63 -8.31 -20.66
N PHE A 182 18.90 -8.19 -19.55
CA PHE A 182 19.08 -7.07 -18.63
C PHE A 182 20.49 -7.05 -18.04
N ASP A 183 20.99 -8.19 -17.54
CA ASP A 183 22.33 -8.28 -16.96
C ASP A 183 23.42 -7.99 -17.99
N ASP A 184 23.28 -8.53 -19.20
CA ASP A 184 24.18 -8.33 -20.33
C ASP A 184 24.33 -6.85 -20.68
N VAL A 185 23.21 -6.13 -20.78
CA VAL A 185 23.20 -4.69 -21.10
C VAL A 185 23.66 -3.85 -19.92
N ARG A 186 23.11 -4.09 -18.72
CA ARG A 186 23.28 -3.21 -17.56
C ARG A 186 24.64 -3.39 -16.88
N TYR A 187 25.13 -4.62 -16.77
CA TYR A 187 26.33 -4.95 -16.02
C TYR A 187 27.49 -5.36 -16.91
N LEU A 188 27.23 -6.12 -17.98
CA LEU A 188 28.29 -6.55 -18.91
C LEU A 188 28.51 -5.57 -20.06
N ARG A 189 27.68 -4.51 -20.17
CA ARG A 189 27.75 -3.46 -21.20
C ARG A 189 27.80 -4.02 -22.63
N ARG A 190 27.10 -5.13 -22.86
CA ARG A 190 26.87 -5.66 -24.20
C ARG A 190 25.83 -4.78 -24.91
N PRO A 191 26.00 -4.52 -26.22
CA PRO A 191 25.08 -3.67 -26.95
C PRO A 191 23.69 -4.31 -27.02
N GLY A 192 22.69 -3.56 -26.58
CA GLY A 192 21.29 -3.86 -26.79
C GLY A 192 20.92 -3.69 -28.26
N THR A 193 19.92 -4.45 -28.69
CA THR A 193 19.36 -4.33 -30.04
C THR A 193 17.87 -4.07 -30.01
N ARG A 194 17.32 -3.65 -31.14
CA ARG A 194 15.88 -3.48 -31.32
C ARG A 194 15.13 -4.78 -31.04
N GLU A 195 15.67 -5.91 -31.48
CA GLU A 195 15.07 -7.24 -31.32
C GLU A 195 14.99 -7.61 -29.83
N LEU A 196 16.09 -7.44 -29.09
CA LEU A 196 16.14 -7.69 -27.65
C LEU A 196 15.17 -6.79 -26.85
N TYR A 197 15.05 -5.53 -27.25
CA TYR A 197 14.04 -4.63 -26.68
C TYR A 197 12.62 -5.10 -26.97
N GLN A 198 12.33 -5.49 -28.22
CA GLN A 198 11.00 -5.97 -28.61
C GLN A 198 10.62 -7.26 -27.89
N GLU A 199 11.55 -8.19 -27.69
CA GLU A 199 11.33 -9.40 -26.90
C GLU A 199 10.97 -9.06 -25.45
N SER A 200 11.76 -8.19 -24.80
CA SER A 200 11.48 -7.71 -23.44
C SER A 200 10.13 -6.99 -23.35
N ALA A 201 9.79 -6.20 -24.37
CA ALA A 201 8.53 -5.47 -24.42
C ALA A 201 7.32 -6.39 -24.56
N ARG A 202 7.39 -7.36 -25.49
CA ARG A 202 6.34 -8.38 -25.70
C ARG A 202 6.11 -9.21 -24.45
N LEU A 203 7.18 -9.62 -23.76
CA LEU A 203 7.07 -10.35 -22.49
C LEU A 203 6.31 -9.53 -21.44
N ASP A 204 6.75 -8.30 -21.18
CA ASP A 204 6.10 -7.43 -20.21
C ASP A 204 4.62 -7.21 -20.56
N ASP A 205 4.30 -6.92 -21.83
CA ASP A 205 2.92 -6.74 -22.29
C ASP A 205 2.08 -8.01 -22.13
N ALA A 206 2.66 -9.18 -22.37
CA ALA A 206 1.99 -10.47 -22.16
C ALA A 206 1.69 -10.69 -20.68
N LEU A 207 2.66 -10.50 -19.80
CA LEU A 207 2.50 -10.69 -18.35
C LEU A 207 1.48 -9.73 -17.73
N VAL A 208 1.33 -8.53 -18.27
CA VAL A 208 0.27 -7.58 -17.86
C VAL A 208 -1.13 -8.17 -18.12
N ARG A 209 -1.32 -8.86 -19.24
CA ARG A 209 -2.61 -9.44 -19.63
C ARG A 209 -2.86 -10.83 -19.03
N THR A 210 -1.80 -11.55 -18.70
CA THR A 210 -1.88 -12.91 -18.15
C THR A 210 -2.27 -12.89 -16.67
N ARG A 211 -3.20 -13.79 -16.30
CA ARG A 211 -3.50 -14.07 -14.89
C ARG A 211 -2.44 -15.02 -14.32
N PRO A 212 -1.86 -14.72 -13.14
CA PRO A 212 -0.88 -15.61 -12.53
C PRO A 212 -1.53 -16.94 -12.13
N ALA A 213 -0.79 -18.05 -12.26
CA ALA A 213 -1.24 -19.40 -11.90
C ALA A 213 -1.50 -19.54 -10.39
N ALA A 214 -0.76 -18.79 -9.56
CA ALA A 214 -0.90 -18.78 -8.10
C ALA A 214 -2.23 -18.16 -7.59
N ALA A 215 -3.15 -17.75 -8.47
CA ALA A 215 -4.49 -17.29 -8.09
C ALA A 215 -5.50 -18.44 -7.92
N GLU A 216 -5.14 -19.68 -8.25
CA GLU A 216 -5.98 -20.84 -7.97
C GLU A 216 -5.78 -21.28 -6.51
N VAL A 217 -6.43 -20.54 -5.61
CA VAL A 217 -6.65 -20.98 -4.23
C VAL A 217 -7.52 -22.23 -4.32
N VAL A 218 -6.87 -23.40 -4.25
CA VAL A 218 -7.53 -24.67 -3.95
C VAL A 218 -8.18 -24.49 -2.57
N ARG A 219 -9.50 -24.63 -2.57
CA ARG A 219 -10.36 -24.51 -1.38
C ARG A 219 -10.20 -25.72 -0.48
#